data_AF-A0A6P1YEC9-F1
#
_entry.id   AF-A0A6P1YEC9-F1
#
_cell.length_a   1.000
_cell.length_b   1.000
_cell.length_c   1.000
_cell.angle_alpha   90.00
_cell.angle_beta   90.00
_cell.angle_gamma   90.00
#
_symmetry.space_group_name_H-M   'P 1'
#
loop_
_entity.id
_entity.type
_entity.pdbx_description
1 polymer ?
#
loop_
_entity_poly.entity_id
_entity_poly.type
_entity_poly.pdbx_seq_one_letter_code
_entity_poly.pdbx_strand_id
1 'polypeptide(L)'
;MENQIYQKNISVLKEIYGENVIDILSNESDEEIIVEEAKDGSYTLKIVSDGQSRYIMSKYAPLREAKKFVDNIKGYDYETLFIVFGMGLGYHIFELSKLLGENNKILVIEPNISIFKKSMEINDWTNLIKKRNIFFFIGEDIELIDQFYYRHINELNASNIKFLVFSHYDKFFPQVYRGVVKKLKGYIEDIQVSICTLKYFLNELNHNLFKNLKEIVRGNDIKLLKDKFKSVPAIIVSAGPSLDKNIRQLKEAQNRAVIIAGGRTLKPLLDNGIKPDIVVSLDPGIGAYNVIKDNLDKEIPLVTTVISQSDIIREYRGKKYFSNVLESKELVNYLVCKEVDRIPQGDPLQTCL
;
A
#
# COMPACT_ATOMS: atom_id res chain seq x y z
N MET A 1 37.27 9.39 16.89
CA MET A 1 36.33 8.91 17.91
C MET A 1 34.98 8.80 17.24
N GLU A 2 34.34 7.64 17.23
CA GLU A 2 33.02 7.48 16.63
C GLU A 2 32.00 8.36 17.37
N ASN A 3 31.13 9.04 16.61
CA ASN A 3 30.09 9.90 17.17
C ASN A 3 29.02 9.03 17.87
N GLN A 4 28.94 9.13 19.21
CA GLN A 4 28.01 8.32 20.02
C GLN A 4 26.53 8.57 19.67
N ILE A 5 26.16 9.81 19.34
CA ILE A 5 24.78 10.17 18.95
C ILE A 5 24.42 9.48 17.64
N TYR A 6 25.33 9.54 16.66
CA TYR A 6 25.15 8.87 15.37
C TYR A 6 24.90 7.37 15.54
N GLN A 7 25.78 6.67 16.28
CA GLN A 7 25.64 5.23 16.51
C GLN A 7 24.30 4.88 17.18
N LYS A 8 23.88 5.68 18.16
CA LYS A 8 22.60 5.51 18.85
C LYS A 8 21.42 5.66 17.88
N ASN A 9 21.44 6.67 17.03
CA ASN A 9 20.40 6.90 16.02
C ASN A 9 20.35 5.78 14.98
N ILE A 10 21.50 5.39 14.42
CA ILE A 10 21.58 4.32 13.42
C ILE A 10 21.12 2.98 14.00
N SER A 11 21.46 2.68 15.26
CA SER A 11 20.99 1.46 15.93
C SER A 11 19.47 1.37 15.97
N VAL A 12 18.78 2.48 16.29
CA VAL A 12 17.30 2.49 16.30
C VAL A 12 16.73 2.44 14.89
N LEU A 13 17.36 3.07 13.89
CA LEU A 13 16.93 2.94 12.50
C LEU A 13 17.00 1.49 12.02
N LYS A 14 18.09 0.76 12.32
CA LYS A 14 18.23 -0.66 11.98
C LYS A 14 17.16 -1.53 12.64
N GLU A 15 16.84 -1.25 13.90
CA GLU A 15 15.78 -1.97 14.63
C GLU A 15 14.42 -1.83 13.94
N ILE A 16 14.11 -0.66 13.37
CA ILE A 16 12.80 -0.38 12.77
C ILE A 16 12.73 -0.72 11.27
N TYR A 17 13.78 -0.38 10.51
CA TYR A 17 13.80 -0.48 9.05
C TYR A 17 14.62 -1.68 8.52
N GLY A 18 15.32 -2.40 9.41
CA GLY A 18 16.24 -3.47 9.04
C GLY A 18 17.62 -2.95 8.61
N GLU A 19 18.53 -3.89 8.31
CA GLU A 19 19.93 -3.56 7.94
C GLU A 19 20.04 -2.82 6.60
N ASN A 20 19.03 -2.92 5.71
CA ASN A 20 19.03 -2.27 4.39
C ASN A 20 19.18 -0.73 4.45
N VAL A 21 18.88 -0.11 5.60
CA VAL A 21 19.12 1.34 5.80
C VAL A 21 20.61 1.69 5.65
N ILE A 22 21.51 0.74 5.92
CA ILE A 22 22.96 0.94 5.82
C ILE A 22 23.39 1.07 4.39
N ASP A 23 22.82 0.29 3.47
CA ASP A 23 23.16 0.35 2.05
C ASP A 23 22.85 1.75 1.50
N ILE A 24 21.69 2.29 1.87
CA ILE A 24 21.30 3.67 1.54
C ILE A 24 22.31 4.67 2.13
N LEU A 25 22.70 4.47 3.39
CA LEU A 25 23.67 5.33 4.06
C LEU A 25 25.12 5.09 3.61
N SER A 26 25.41 4.06 2.83
CA SER A 26 26.76 3.82 2.29
C SER A 26 27.04 4.70 1.07
N ASN A 27 25.99 5.21 0.43
CA ASN A 27 26.11 6.12 -0.70
C ASN A 27 26.73 7.46 -0.27
N GLU A 28 27.55 8.00 -1.17
CA GLU A 28 28.12 9.34 -1.07
C GLU A 28 27.31 10.30 -1.95
N SER A 29 27.17 11.55 -1.48
CA SER A 29 26.64 12.64 -2.30
C SER A 29 27.80 13.40 -2.91
N ASP A 30 27.66 13.83 -4.16
CA ASP A 30 28.68 14.66 -4.84
C ASP A 30 28.85 16.04 -4.18
N GLU A 31 27.82 16.53 -3.48
CA GLU A 31 27.82 17.83 -2.82
C GLU A 31 28.55 17.79 -1.47
N GLU A 32 29.43 18.77 -1.25
CA GLU A 32 30.07 18.95 0.06
C GLU A 32 29.12 19.67 1.02
N ILE A 33 28.94 19.07 2.20
CA ILE A 33 28.05 19.57 3.25
C ILE A 33 28.89 20.12 4.40
N ILE A 34 28.78 21.42 4.65
CA ILE A 34 29.49 22.10 5.74
C ILE A 34 28.50 22.44 6.85
N VAL A 35 28.82 21.97 8.06
CA VAL A 35 28.13 22.36 9.29
C VAL A 35 29.00 23.30 10.10
N GLU A 36 28.43 24.39 10.58
CA GLU A 36 29.11 25.40 11.39
C GLU A 36 28.18 25.97 12.47
N GLU A 37 28.75 26.64 13.46
CA GLU A 37 27.99 27.29 14.52
C GLU A 37 27.32 28.58 14.01
N ALA A 38 26.03 28.71 14.24
CA ALA A 38 25.24 29.91 13.98
C ALA A 38 25.46 30.95 15.08
N LYS A 39 25.01 32.19 14.85
CA LYS A 39 25.20 33.28 15.83
C LYS A 39 24.52 33.08 17.17
N ASP A 40 23.52 32.21 17.25
CA ASP A 40 22.80 31.88 18.48
C ASP A 40 23.37 30.63 19.21
N GLY A 41 24.51 30.10 18.74
CA GLY A 41 25.16 28.92 19.30
C GLY A 41 24.57 27.58 18.83
N SER A 42 23.51 27.58 18.03
CA SER A 42 23.02 26.37 17.36
C SER A 42 23.84 26.05 16.10
N TYR A 43 23.66 24.88 15.50
CA TYR A 43 24.35 24.55 14.25
C TYR A 43 23.53 24.97 13.03
N THR A 44 24.20 25.44 11.99
CA THR A 44 23.62 25.72 10.68
C THR A 44 24.31 24.87 9.62
N LEU A 45 23.71 24.78 8.43
CA LEU A 45 24.22 23.96 7.33
C LEU A 45 24.21 24.73 6.02
N LYS A 46 25.28 24.57 5.24
CA LYS A 46 25.39 25.06 3.87
C LYS A 46 25.85 23.94 2.93
N ILE A 47 25.32 23.98 1.72
CA ILE A 47 25.71 23.11 0.62
C ILE A 47 26.76 23.86 -0.21
N VAL A 48 27.85 23.18 -0.56
CA VAL A 48 28.85 23.67 -1.51
C VAL A 48 28.64 22.93 -2.83
N SER A 49 28.32 23.69 -3.86
CA SER A 49 28.11 23.18 -5.22
C SER A 49 28.61 24.22 -6.22
N ASP A 50 29.29 23.78 -7.28
CA ASP A 50 29.89 24.62 -8.32
C ASP A 50 30.76 25.79 -7.78
N GLY A 51 31.51 25.54 -6.70
CA GLY A 51 32.37 26.54 -6.06
C GLY A 51 31.62 27.65 -5.29
N GLN A 52 30.30 27.56 -5.16
CA GLN A 52 29.49 28.46 -4.34
C GLN A 52 28.98 27.73 -3.10
N SER A 53 29.00 28.41 -1.94
CA SER A 53 28.35 27.91 -0.73
C SER A 53 27.03 28.64 -0.49
N ARG A 54 25.97 27.89 -0.22
CA ARG A 54 24.63 28.43 0.05
C ARG A 54 24.05 27.79 1.30
N TYR A 55 23.63 28.61 2.25
CA TYR A 55 22.97 28.14 3.46
C TYR A 55 21.58 27.61 3.15
N ILE A 56 21.29 26.40 3.61
CA ILE A 56 19.96 25.81 3.46
C ILE A 56 19.03 26.16 4.62
N MET A 57 19.58 26.69 5.71
CA MET A 57 18.86 27.17 6.89
C MET A 57 19.50 28.44 7.43
N SER A 58 18.85 29.12 8.36
CA SER A 58 19.31 30.39 8.88
C SER A 58 20.75 30.32 9.40
N LYS A 59 21.63 31.18 8.90
CA LYS A 59 22.99 31.34 9.47
C LYS A 59 23.01 32.11 10.80
N TYR A 60 21.88 32.70 11.19
CA TYR A 60 21.79 33.57 12.36
C TYR A 60 21.09 32.90 13.53
N ALA A 61 19.95 32.26 13.28
CA ALA A 61 19.17 31.60 14.33
C ALA A 61 18.31 30.43 13.78
N PRO A 62 18.91 29.28 13.43
CA PRO A 62 18.22 28.08 12.93
C PRO A 62 17.05 27.62 13.80
N LEU A 63 17.21 27.59 15.13
CA LEU A 63 16.15 27.16 16.05
C LEU A 63 14.94 28.10 15.99
N ARG A 64 15.19 29.41 15.87
CA ARG A 64 14.11 30.40 15.74
C ARG A 64 13.41 30.30 14.38
N GLU A 65 14.13 30.00 13.31
CA GLU A 65 13.55 29.71 12.00
C GLU A 65 12.65 28.47 12.05
N ALA A 66 13.13 27.38 12.66
CA ALA A 66 12.36 26.17 12.85
C ALA A 66 11.05 26.41 13.61
N LYS A 67 11.11 27.16 14.73
CA LYS A 67 9.91 27.54 15.48
C LYS A 67 8.93 28.37 14.62
N LYS A 68 9.42 29.40 13.93
CA LYS A 68 8.59 30.24 13.04
C LYS A 68 7.95 29.41 11.92
N PHE A 69 8.68 28.45 11.37
CA PHE A 69 8.14 27.54 10.36
C PHE A 69 6.94 26.77 10.89
N VAL A 70 7.06 26.18 12.08
CA VAL A 70 5.98 25.42 12.74
C VAL A 70 4.81 26.32 13.13
N ASP A 71 5.06 27.51 13.69
CA ASP A 71 4.03 28.47 14.10
C ASP A 71 3.12 28.90 12.92
N ASN A 72 3.66 28.87 11.69
CA ASN A 72 2.94 29.23 10.48
C ASN A 72 2.07 28.09 9.90
N ILE A 73 2.18 26.86 10.42
CA ILE A 73 1.35 25.74 9.97
C ILE A 73 -0.07 25.94 10.50
N LYS A 74 -1.06 25.94 9.60
CA LYS A 74 -2.49 26.14 9.94
C LYS A 74 -3.37 25.01 9.38
N GLY A 75 -4.50 24.80 10.06
CA GLY A 75 -5.57 23.90 9.61
C GLY A 75 -5.16 22.43 9.59
N TYR A 76 -4.59 21.95 10.69
CA TYR A 76 -4.31 20.53 10.94
C TYR A 76 -5.06 20.08 12.20
N ASP A 77 -5.25 18.78 12.33
CA ASP A 77 -5.91 18.13 13.46
C ASP A 77 -5.10 16.92 13.95
N TYR A 78 -5.70 16.10 14.81
CA TYR A 78 -5.04 14.95 15.44
C TYR A 78 -4.82 13.76 14.48
N GLU A 79 -5.34 13.79 13.26
CA GLU A 79 -5.18 12.74 12.23
C GLU A 79 -4.38 13.22 11.01
N THR A 80 -4.02 14.50 10.95
CA THR A 80 -3.25 15.05 9.84
C THR A 80 -1.94 14.29 9.63
N LEU A 81 -1.71 13.87 8.37
CA LEU A 81 -0.45 13.36 7.86
C LEU A 81 0.41 14.52 7.37
N PHE A 82 1.59 14.70 7.97
CA PHE A 82 2.55 15.70 7.53
C PHE A 82 3.54 15.07 6.57
N ILE A 83 3.78 15.70 5.42
CA ILE A 83 4.88 15.37 4.52
C ILE A 83 5.82 16.56 4.50
N VAL A 84 7.05 16.37 4.96
CA VAL A 84 8.06 17.42 5.10
C VAL A 84 9.13 17.20 4.06
N PHE A 85 9.21 18.10 3.08
CA PHE A 85 10.28 18.14 2.10
C PHE A 85 11.44 19.00 2.63
N GLY A 86 12.54 18.33 2.94
CA GLY A 86 13.74 18.88 3.53
C GLY A 86 13.83 18.66 5.03
N MET A 87 14.78 17.85 5.47
CA MET A 87 15.02 17.54 6.88
C MET A 87 16.00 18.53 7.50
N GLY A 88 17.09 18.83 6.79
CA GLY A 88 18.21 19.59 7.33
C GLY A 88 18.72 18.97 8.63
N LEU A 89 19.10 19.81 9.58
CA LEU A 89 19.43 19.39 10.95
C LEU A 89 18.18 19.03 11.80
N GLY A 90 16.98 19.00 11.24
CA GLY A 90 15.79 18.43 11.91
C GLY A 90 15.07 19.32 12.90
N TYR A 91 15.57 20.51 13.22
CA TYR A 91 15.00 21.36 14.27
C TYR A 91 13.49 21.60 14.14
N HIS A 92 13.02 21.83 12.92
CA HIS A 92 11.59 22.06 12.66
C HIS A 92 10.74 20.79 12.82
N ILE A 93 11.31 19.61 12.59
CA ILE A 93 10.63 18.32 12.83
C ILE A 93 10.54 18.06 14.33
N PHE A 94 11.60 18.34 15.09
CA PHE A 94 11.56 18.26 16.55
C PHE A 94 10.50 19.22 17.12
N GLU A 95 10.47 20.49 16.67
CA GLU A 95 9.44 21.43 17.11
C GLU A 95 8.02 21.01 16.69
N LEU A 96 7.84 20.53 15.46
CA LEU A 96 6.55 20.02 14.99
C LEU A 96 6.08 18.85 15.87
N SER A 97 6.96 17.88 16.15
CA SER A 97 6.63 16.68 16.92
C SER A 97 6.14 16.94 18.35
N LYS A 98 6.45 18.09 18.94
CA LYS A 98 5.97 18.50 20.26
C LYS A 98 4.48 18.83 20.27
N LEU A 99 3.92 19.18 19.11
CA LEU A 99 2.51 19.57 18.95
C LEU A 99 1.62 18.38 18.53
N LEU A 100 2.23 17.25 18.16
CA LEU A 100 1.53 16.15 17.52
C LEU A 100 1.20 15.02 18.51
N GLY A 101 0.01 14.43 18.33
CA GLY A 101 -0.42 13.23 19.06
C GLY A 101 0.12 11.94 18.44
N GLU A 102 -0.27 10.80 19.02
CA GLU A 102 0.16 9.47 18.56
C GLU A 102 -0.40 9.11 17.17
N ASN A 103 -1.55 9.66 16.80
CA ASN A 103 -2.22 9.40 15.53
C ASN A 103 -1.62 10.19 14.35
N ASN A 104 -0.98 11.33 14.63
CA ASN A 104 -0.32 12.11 13.60
C ASN A 104 0.93 11.39 13.12
N LYS A 105 1.14 11.40 11.80
CA LYS A 105 2.34 10.84 11.17
C LYS A 105 3.13 11.94 10.46
N ILE A 106 4.46 11.79 10.42
CA ILE A 106 5.38 12.68 9.70
C ILE A 106 6.18 11.83 8.70
N LEU A 107 6.04 12.13 7.41
CA LEU A 107 6.89 11.59 6.34
C LEU A 107 7.93 12.63 5.98
N VAL A 108 9.20 12.35 6.24
CA VAL A 108 10.31 13.25 5.99
C VAL A 108 11.02 12.81 4.72
N ILE A 109 11.17 13.73 3.77
CA ILE A 109 11.87 13.50 2.52
C ILE A 109 13.15 14.34 2.56
N GLU A 110 14.31 13.69 2.66
CA GLU A 110 15.63 14.34 2.61
C GLU A 110 16.38 13.86 1.36
N PRO A 111 16.46 14.70 0.32
CA PRO A 111 17.13 14.34 -0.93
C PRO A 111 18.62 14.02 -0.76
N ASN A 112 19.31 14.71 0.16
CA ASN A 112 20.76 14.59 0.30
C ASN A 112 21.14 13.70 1.50
N ILE A 113 21.72 12.53 1.20
CA ILE A 113 22.13 11.52 2.18
C ILE A 113 23.16 12.08 3.18
N SER A 114 24.05 12.97 2.74
CA SER A 114 25.04 13.60 3.63
C SER A 114 24.39 14.57 4.61
N ILE A 115 23.36 15.32 4.21
CA ILE A 115 22.56 16.15 5.13
C ILE A 115 21.87 15.28 6.18
N PHE A 116 21.27 14.16 5.75
CA PHE A 116 20.65 13.20 6.67
C PHE A 116 21.67 12.69 7.71
N LYS A 117 22.86 12.28 7.27
CA LYS A 117 23.95 11.84 8.16
C LYS A 117 24.35 12.92 9.16
N LYS A 118 24.54 14.17 8.71
CA LYS A 118 24.86 15.31 9.60
C LYS A 118 23.78 15.56 10.64
N SER A 119 22.52 15.43 10.27
CA SER A 119 21.41 15.52 11.23
C SER A 119 21.47 14.42 12.30
N MET A 120 21.80 13.19 11.89
CA MET A 120 21.96 12.04 12.78
C MET A 120 23.22 12.13 13.65
N GLU A 121 24.24 12.89 13.25
CA GLU A 121 25.44 13.16 14.04
C GLU A 121 25.20 14.21 15.15
N ILE A 122 24.32 15.17 14.89
CA ILE A 122 24.16 16.36 15.74
C ILE A 122 23.01 16.23 16.73
N ASN A 123 21.89 15.62 16.31
CA ASN A 123 20.68 15.55 17.12
C ASN A 123 20.33 14.11 17.50
N ASP A 124 19.82 13.91 18.71
CA ASP A 124 19.30 12.60 19.13
C ASP A 124 17.87 12.40 18.61
N TRP A 125 17.74 11.55 17.59
CA TRP A 125 16.48 11.20 16.95
C TRP A 125 15.79 10.00 17.59
N THR A 126 16.44 9.31 18.54
CA THR A 126 15.99 8.01 19.02
C THR A 126 14.57 8.01 19.56
N ASN A 127 14.19 9.02 20.33
CA ASN A 127 12.85 9.13 20.88
C ASN A 127 11.77 9.31 19.80
N LEU A 128 12.07 10.08 18.75
CA LEU A 128 11.11 10.27 17.65
C LEU A 128 10.98 9.01 16.80
N ILE A 129 12.10 8.39 16.44
CA ILE A 129 12.11 7.16 15.65
C ILE A 129 11.33 6.05 16.38
N LYS A 130 11.55 5.89 17.69
CA LYS A 130 10.86 4.88 18.52
C LYS A 130 9.35 5.08 18.64
N LYS A 131 8.83 6.29 18.45
CA LYS A 131 7.37 6.53 18.42
C LYS A 131 6.67 5.90 17.22
N ARG A 132 7.42 5.45 16.20
CA ARG A 132 6.88 4.79 14.99
C ARG A 132 5.82 5.62 14.24
N ASN A 133 5.89 6.94 14.36
CA ASN A 133 5.04 7.88 13.64
C ASN A 133 5.83 8.88 12.80
N ILE A 134 7.16 8.72 12.72
CA ILE A 134 8.04 9.43 11.79
C ILE A 134 8.67 8.43 10.84
N PHE A 135 8.68 8.75 9.55
CA PHE A 135 9.22 7.89 8.50
C PHE A 135 10.09 8.69 7.55
N PHE A 136 11.22 8.12 7.12
CA PHE A 136 12.19 8.81 6.28
C PHE A 136 12.24 8.20 4.89
N PHE A 137 12.21 9.07 3.89
CA PHE A 137 12.65 8.78 2.53
C PHE A 137 13.95 9.55 2.32
N ILE A 138 15.03 8.82 2.02
CA ILE A 138 16.39 9.36 2.00
C ILE A 138 16.96 9.13 0.60
N GLY A 139 17.47 10.20 -0.02
CA GLY A 139 18.06 10.15 -1.35
C GLY A 139 17.16 10.72 -2.45
N GLU A 140 17.67 10.66 -3.68
CA GLU A 140 17.07 11.30 -4.85
C GLU A 140 16.32 10.33 -5.77
N ASP A 141 16.32 9.03 -5.47
CA ASP A 141 15.71 8.01 -6.32
C ASP A 141 14.16 8.04 -6.25
N ILE A 142 13.59 8.97 -7.01
CA ILE A 142 12.15 9.21 -7.11
C ILE A 142 11.37 7.97 -7.62
N GLU A 143 12.01 6.97 -8.21
CA GLU A 143 11.33 5.72 -8.58
C GLU A 143 10.79 5.01 -7.34
N LEU A 144 11.54 5.04 -6.23
CA LEU A 144 11.22 4.33 -4.98
C LEU A 144 10.16 5.04 -4.12
N ILE A 145 9.83 6.30 -4.41
CA ILE A 145 8.91 7.07 -3.55
C ILE A 145 7.47 6.54 -3.60
N ASP A 146 7.06 5.90 -4.69
CA ASP A 146 5.72 5.32 -4.80
C ASP A 146 5.54 4.21 -3.75
N GLN A 147 6.58 3.40 -3.51
CA GLN A 147 6.55 2.38 -2.47
C GLN A 147 6.51 2.99 -1.06
N PHE A 148 7.12 4.16 -0.89
CA PHE A 148 7.10 4.90 0.38
C PHE A 148 5.70 5.47 0.64
N TYR A 149 5.06 6.07 -0.36
CA TYR A 149 3.66 6.49 -0.27
C TYR A 149 2.72 5.31 -0.02
N TYR A 150 2.87 4.21 -0.77
CA TYR A 150 2.07 3.01 -0.59
C TYR A 150 2.09 2.45 0.84
N ARG A 151 3.24 2.55 1.52
CA ARG A 151 3.38 2.08 2.91
C ARG A 151 2.74 2.99 3.95
N HIS A 152 2.52 4.27 3.63
CA HIS A 152 2.23 5.29 4.65
C HIS A 152 0.98 6.14 4.37
N ILE A 153 0.51 6.18 3.13
CA ILE A 153 -0.66 6.91 2.67
C ILE A 153 -1.72 5.90 2.25
N ASN A 154 -2.93 6.04 2.77
CA ASN A 154 -4.07 5.17 2.48
C ASN A 154 -5.37 5.97 2.48
N GLU A 155 -6.49 5.29 2.27
CA GLU A 155 -7.82 5.89 2.16
C GLU A 155 -8.24 6.68 3.41
N LEU A 156 -7.68 6.36 4.58
CA LEU A 156 -8.02 7.02 5.85
C LEU A 156 -7.32 8.37 6.03
N ASN A 157 -6.10 8.53 5.50
CA ASN A 157 -5.29 9.74 5.70
C ASN A 157 -5.06 10.56 4.42
N ALA A 158 -5.36 10.02 3.24
CA ALA A 158 -5.15 10.71 1.96
C ALA A 158 -5.96 12.01 1.82
N SER A 159 -7.05 12.16 2.57
CA SER A 159 -7.89 13.36 2.60
C SER A 159 -7.35 14.48 3.51
N ASN A 160 -6.38 14.18 4.38
CA ASN A 160 -5.88 15.07 5.43
C ASN A 160 -4.35 15.14 5.43
N ILE A 161 -3.78 15.55 4.29
CA ILE A 161 -2.33 15.68 4.10
C ILE A 161 -1.91 17.15 4.16
N LYS A 162 -0.83 17.43 4.89
CA LYS A 162 -0.11 18.71 4.87
C LYS A 162 1.29 18.53 4.28
N PHE A 163 1.47 19.01 3.06
CA PHE A 163 2.79 19.07 2.43
C PHE A 163 3.50 20.36 2.84
N LEU A 164 4.67 20.22 3.47
CA LEU A 164 5.46 21.30 4.05
C LEU A 164 6.83 21.34 3.37
N VAL A 165 7.29 22.52 2.96
CA VAL A 165 8.63 22.72 2.37
C VAL A 165 9.47 23.56 3.32
N PHE A 166 10.47 22.94 3.94
CA PHE A 166 11.34 23.66 4.86
C PHE A 166 12.32 24.55 4.10
N SER A 167 12.56 25.78 4.57
CA SER A 167 13.66 26.69 4.16
C SER A 167 14.04 26.69 2.66
N HIS A 168 13.03 26.71 1.79
CA HIS A 168 13.21 26.74 0.34
C HIS A 168 13.95 25.53 -0.26
N TYR A 169 13.84 24.35 0.37
CA TYR A 169 14.38 23.10 -0.15
C TYR A 169 13.94 22.80 -1.59
N ASP A 170 12.76 23.27 -1.99
CA ASP A 170 12.26 23.20 -3.38
C ASP A 170 13.17 23.91 -4.39
N LYS A 171 13.95 24.91 -3.95
CA LYS A 171 14.92 25.62 -4.78
C LYS A 171 16.29 24.94 -4.81
N PHE A 172 16.66 24.25 -3.74
CA PHE A 172 17.90 23.47 -3.67
C PHE A 172 17.78 22.17 -4.46
N PHE A 173 16.64 21.49 -4.35
CA PHE A 173 16.39 20.19 -4.98
C PHE A 173 15.15 20.24 -5.90
N PRO A 174 15.13 21.09 -6.96
CA PRO A 174 13.93 21.36 -7.74
C PRO A 174 13.44 20.14 -8.53
N GLN A 175 14.32 19.27 -9.00
CA GLN A 175 13.92 18.07 -9.74
C GLN A 175 13.29 17.03 -8.82
N VAL A 176 13.93 16.75 -7.69
CA VAL A 176 13.41 15.86 -6.65
C VAL A 176 12.05 16.37 -6.15
N TYR A 177 11.94 17.66 -5.84
CA TYR A 177 10.68 18.29 -5.43
C TYR A 177 9.54 18.10 -6.45
N ARG A 178 9.79 18.37 -7.74
CA ARG A 178 8.79 18.17 -8.80
C ARG A 178 8.37 16.71 -8.89
N GLY A 179 9.32 15.78 -8.80
CA GLY A 179 9.07 14.34 -8.82
C GLY A 179 8.19 13.89 -7.65
N VAL A 180 8.57 14.28 -6.44
CA VAL A 180 7.85 14.05 -5.18
C VAL A 180 6.40 14.52 -5.27
N VAL A 181 6.19 15.77 -5.67
CA VAL A 181 4.85 16.38 -5.75
C VAL A 181 4.02 15.74 -6.86
N LYS A 182 4.61 15.47 -8.03
CA LYS A 182 3.92 14.82 -9.15
C LYS A 182 3.44 13.42 -8.76
N LYS A 183 4.31 12.60 -8.17
CA LYS A 183 3.97 11.24 -7.74
C LYS A 183 2.96 11.25 -6.60
N LEU A 184 3.07 12.16 -5.63
CA LEU A 184 2.09 12.30 -4.56
C LEU A 184 0.70 12.63 -5.13
N LYS A 185 0.63 13.56 -6.10
CA LYS A 185 -0.63 13.94 -6.72
C LYS A 185 -1.29 12.75 -7.43
N GLY A 186 -0.53 12.03 -8.25
CA GLY A 186 -1.03 10.82 -8.93
C GLY A 186 -1.50 9.75 -7.93
N TYR A 187 -0.72 9.52 -6.88
CA TYR A 187 -1.06 8.55 -5.84
C TYR A 187 -2.37 8.90 -5.11
N ILE A 188 -2.58 10.18 -4.79
CA ILE A 188 -3.84 10.66 -4.20
C ILE A 188 -5.01 10.53 -5.20
N GLU A 189 -4.79 10.83 -6.48
CA GLU A 189 -5.79 10.66 -7.55
C GLU A 189 -6.22 9.18 -7.67
N ASP A 190 -5.27 8.24 -7.63
CA ASP A 190 -5.55 6.79 -7.65
C ASP A 190 -6.36 6.32 -6.43
N ILE A 191 -6.01 6.83 -5.24
CA ILE A 191 -6.79 6.57 -4.01
C ILE A 191 -8.21 7.13 -4.16
N GLN A 192 -8.37 8.35 -4.69
CA GLN A 192 -9.68 8.96 -4.88
C GLN A 192 -10.55 8.17 -5.87
N VAL A 193 -9.98 7.69 -6.98
CA VAL A 193 -10.67 6.80 -7.93
C VAL A 193 -11.12 5.51 -7.24
N SER A 194 -10.25 4.92 -6.43
CA SER A 194 -10.55 3.71 -5.65
C SER A 194 -11.70 3.94 -4.65
N ILE A 195 -11.66 5.04 -3.90
CA ILE A 195 -12.72 5.43 -2.96
C ILE A 195 -14.05 5.69 -3.69
N CYS A 196 -14.03 6.39 -4.83
CA CYS A 196 -15.22 6.65 -5.63
C CYS A 196 -15.83 5.34 -6.17
N THR A 197 -14.99 4.41 -6.63
CA THR A 197 -15.42 3.08 -7.07
C THR A 197 -16.07 2.32 -5.92
N LEU A 198 -15.44 2.30 -4.74
CA LEU A 198 -15.99 1.67 -3.55
C LEU A 198 -17.34 2.30 -3.15
N LYS A 199 -17.45 3.63 -3.15
CA LYS A 199 -18.70 4.35 -2.85
C LYS A 199 -19.82 4.03 -3.84
N TYR A 200 -19.50 3.94 -5.13
CA TYR A 200 -20.47 3.61 -6.18
C TYR A 200 -21.05 2.21 -5.97
N PHE A 201 -20.19 1.23 -5.71
CA PHE A 201 -20.63 -0.16 -5.50
C PHE A 201 -21.09 -0.44 -4.07
N LEU A 202 -20.86 0.46 -3.11
CA LEU A 202 -21.08 0.24 -1.67
C LEU A 202 -22.45 -0.36 -1.37
N ASN A 203 -23.51 0.21 -1.96
CA ASN A 203 -24.87 -0.27 -1.75
C ASN A 203 -25.08 -1.68 -2.31
N GLU A 204 -24.56 -1.98 -3.50
CA GLU A 204 -24.67 -3.31 -4.11
C GLU A 204 -23.84 -4.34 -3.36
N LEU A 205 -22.60 -4.01 -2.97
CA LEU A 205 -21.73 -4.89 -2.18
C LEU A 205 -22.35 -5.22 -0.84
N ASN A 206 -22.84 -4.21 -0.10
CA ASN A 206 -23.49 -4.42 1.19
C ASN A 206 -24.78 -5.22 1.04
N HIS A 207 -25.61 -4.89 0.06
CA HIS A 207 -26.85 -5.63 -0.21
C HIS A 207 -26.58 -7.10 -0.53
N ASN A 208 -25.59 -7.38 -1.38
CA ASN A 208 -25.16 -8.73 -1.68
C ASN A 208 -24.63 -9.43 -0.42
N LEU A 209 -23.76 -8.78 0.37
CA LEU A 209 -23.23 -9.34 1.61
C LEU A 209 -24.35 -9.77 2.55
N PHE A 210 -25.29 -8.88 2.87
CA PHE A 210 -26.39 -9.18 3.78
C PHE A 210 -27.30 -10.29 3.25
N LYS A 211 -27.59 -10.32 1.94
CA LYS A 211 -28.33 -11.41 1.31
C LYS A 211 -27.58 -12.75 1.35
N ASN A 212 -26.25 -12.70 1.25
CA ASN A 212 -25.38 -13.87 1.21
C ASN A 212 -25.12 -14.45 2.60
N LEU A 213 -25.34 -13.72 3.69
CA LEU A 213 -25.02 -14.15 5.08
C LEU A 213 -25.46 -15.59 5.38
N LYS A 214 -26.71 -15.93 5.06
CA LYS A 214 -27.25 -17.28 5.28
C LYS A 214 -26.45 -18.36 4.56
N GLU A 215 -26.04 -18.09 3.33
CA GLU A 215 -25.25 -19.02 2.52
C GLU A 215 -23.77 -19.02 2.94
N ILE A 216 -23.21 -17.91 3.42
CA ILE A 216 -21.84 -17.84 3.97
C ILE A 216 -21.73 -18.69 5.25
N VAL A 217 -22.74 -18.62 6.12
CA VAL A 217 -22.80 -19.44 7.35
C VAL A 217 -22.82 -20.93 7.00
N ARG A 218 -23.64 -21.33 6.03
CA ARG A 218 -23.81 -22.73 5.58
C ARG A 218 -22.68 -23.22 4.66
N GLY A 219 -22.03 -22.30 3.98
CA GLY A 219 -21.02 -22.57 2.98
C GLY A 219 -19.67 -22.97 3.57
N ASN A 220 -18.78 -23.35 2.66
CA ASN A 220 -17.43 -23.73 3.00
C ASN A 220 -16.51 -22.51 2.96
N ASP A 221 -15.48 -22.54 3.80
CA ASP A 221 -14.39 -21.59 3.73
C ASP A 221 -13.47 -21.95 2.55
N ILE A 222 -12.99 -20.95 1.80
CA ILE A 222 -12.04 -21.14 0.70
C ILE A 222 -10.77 -21.88 1.12
N LYS A 223 -10.34 -21.77 2.39
CA LYS A 223 -9.17 -22.49 2.92
C LYS A 223 -9.27 -24.01 2.80
N LEU A 224 -10.48 -24.56 2.70
CA LEU A 224 -10.67 -26.01 2.49
C LEU A 224 -10.20 -26.49 1.11
N LEU A 225 -9.93 -25.57 0.17
CA LEU A 225 -9.33 -25.88 -1.12
C LEU A 225 -7.80 -25.77 -1.10
N LYS A 226 -7.20 -25.19 -0.05
CA LYS A 226 -5.75 -25.06 0.08
C LYS A 226 -5.10 -26.44 0.07
N ASP A 227 -4.06 -26.60 -0.74
CA ASP A 227 -3.29 -27.84 -0.93
C ASP A 227 -4.08 -29.07 -1.41
N LYS A 228 -5.40 -28.95 -1.67
CA LYS A 228 -6.27 -30.07 -2.03
C LYS A 228 -5.90 -30.71 -3.38
N PHE A 229 -5.31 -29.92 -4.26
CA PHE A 229 -4.86 -30.33 -5.59
C PHE A 229 -3.34 -30.23 -5.74
N LYS A 230 -2.61 -30.33 -4.62
CA LYS A 230 -1.15 -30.31 -4.64
C LYS A 230 -0.63 -31.39 -5.59
N SER A 231 0.32 -31.02 -6.45
CA SER A 231 0.91 -31.89 -7.48
C SER A 231 -0.03 -32.30 -8.62
N VAL A 232 -1.23 -31.71 -8.74
CA VAL A 232 -2.11 -31.88 -9.90
C VAL A 232 -2.04 -30.60 -10.75
N PRO A 233 -1.77 -30.69 -12.07
CA PRO A 233 -1.80 -29.51 -12.93
C PRO A 233 -3.17 -28.82 -12.90
N ALA A 234 -3.20 -27.50 -12.99
CA ALA A 234 -4.43 -26.72 -13.09
C ALA A 234 -4.54 -26.05 -14.47
N ILE A 235 -5.75 -26.05 -15.04
CA ILE A 235 -6.08 -25.38 -16.29
C ILE A 235 -7.17 -24.35 -16.01
N ILE A 236 -6.82 -23.07 -16.11
CA ILE A 236 -7.76 -21.96 -15.95
C ILE A 236 -8.30 -21.58 -17.33
N VAL A 237 -9.61 -21.71 -17.53
CA VAL A 237 -10.25 -21.51 -18.83
C VAL A 237 -10.85 -20.11 -18.93
N SER A 238 -10.26 -19.28 -19.80
CA SER A 238 -10.76 -17.93 -20.15
C SER A 238 -11.62 -17.92 -21.41
N ALA A 239 -12.55 -16.96 -21.53
CA ALA A 239 -13.50 -16.84 -22.64
C ALA A 239 -12.90 -16.23 -23.92
N GLY A 240 -11.69 -16.65 -24.30
CA GLY A 240 -10.98 -16.16 -25.48
C GLY A 240 -11.24 -17.01 -26.74
N PRO A 241 -10.97 -16.47 -27.96
CA PRO A 241 -11.11 -17.21 -29.22
C PRO A 241 -10.24 -18.48 -29.32
N SER A 242 -9.25 -18.62 -28.44
CA SER A 242 -8.38 -19.80 -28.35
C SER A 242 -9.08 -21.00 -27.68
N LEU A 243 -10.24 -20.83 -27.05
CA LEU A 243 -10.96 -21.93 -26.40
C LEU A 243 -11.32 -23.02 -27.41
N ASP A 244 -11.89 -22.63 -28.56
CA ASP A 244 -12.31 -23.56 -29.62
C ASP A 244 -11.15 -24.40 -30.15
N LYS A 245 -9.95 -23.81 -30.21
CA LYS A 245 -8.72 -24.49 -30.67
C LYS A 245 -8.21 -25.55 -29.70
N ASN A 246 -8.61 -25.47 -28.43
CA ASN A 246 -8.08 -26.30 -27.34
C ASN A 246 -9.12 -27.26 -26.75
N ILE A 247 -10.33 -27.34 -27.31
CA ILE A 247 -11.40 -28.22 -26.81
C ILE A 247 -10.94 -29.68 -26.73
N ARG A 248 -10.21 -30.18 -27.73
CA ARG A 248 -9.74 -31.57 -27.74
C ARG A 248 -8.76 -31.83 -26.59
N GLN A 249 -7.78 -30.95 -26.40
CA GLN A 249 -6.79 -31.04 -25.33
C GLN A 249 -7.45 -30.94 -23.95
N LEU A 250 -8.46 -30.06 -23.80
CA LEU A 250 -9.25 -29.96 -22.58
C LEU A 250 -10.02 -31.25 -22.27
N LYS A 251 -10.62 -31.89 -23.29
CA LYS A 251 -11.26 -33.20 -23.12
C LYS A 251 -10.28 -34.26 -22.65
N GLU A 252 -9.10 -34.31 -23.28
CA GLU A 252 -8.04 -35.25 -22.95
C GLU A 252 -7.47 -34.97 -21.54
N ALA A 253 -7.49 -33.72 -21.07
CA ALA A 253 -7.00 -33.32 -19.76
C ALA A 253 -7.99 -33.60 -18.60
N GLN A 254 -9.27 -33.89 -18.89
CA GLN A 254 -10.23 -34.29 -17.86
C GLN A 254 -9.69 -35.47 -17.05
N ASN A 255 -9.81 -35.41 -15.73
CA ASN A 255 -9.26 -36.36 -14.76
C ASN A 255 -7.72 -36.41 -14.65
N ARG A 256 -6.98 -35.58 -15.41
CA ARG A 256 -5.51 -35.45 -15.32
C ARG A 256 -5.05 -34.06 -14.86
N ALA A 257 -5.95 -33.09 -14.92
CA ALA A 257 -5.74 -31.72 -14.45
C ALA A 257 -7.04 -31.20 -13.83
N VAL A 258 -6.90 -30.22 -12.92
CA VAL A 258 -8.03 -29.48 -12.36
C VAL A 258 -8.46 -28.41 -13.36
N ILE A 259 -9.67 -28.50 -13.88
CA ILE A 259 -10.22 -27.53 -14.84
C ILE A 259 -11.05 -26.50 -14.08
N ILE A 260 -10.63 -25.23 -14.15
CA ILE A 260 -11.28 -24.10 -13.48
C ILE A 260 -11.95 -23.21 -14.54
N ALA A 261 -13.25 -23.05 -14.44
CA ALA A 261 -14.05 -22.23 -15.35
C ALA A 261 -14.57 -20.96 -14.68
N GLY A 262 -14.65 -19.85 -15.42
CA GLY A 262 -15.41 -18.69 -15.01
C GLY A 262 -16.87 -18.78 -15.50
N GLY A 263 -17.74 -17.88 -15.02
CA GLY A 263 -19.15 -17.85 -15.46
C GLY A 263 -19.33 -17.85 -16.99
N ARG A 264 -18.51 -17.08 -17.72
CA ARG A 264 -18.55 -17.01 -19.20
C ARG A 264 -18.07 -18.28 -19.91
N THR A 265 -17.21 -19.09 -19.29
CA THR A 265 -16.65 -20.31 -19.91
C THR A 265 -17.39 -21.57 -19.53
N LEU A 266 -18.27 -21.53 -18.53
CA LEU A 266 -19.03 -22.69 -18.08
C LEU A 266 -19.89 -23.30 -19.20
N LYS A 267 -20.75 -22.50 -19.84
CA LYS A 267 -21.65 -22.99 -20.90
C LYS A 267 -20.86 -23.59 -22.08
N PRO A 268 -19.87 -22.90 -22.69
CA PRO A 268 -19.06 -23.48 -23.76
C PRO A 268 -18.37 -24.80 -23.41
N LEU A 269 -17.87 -24.95 -22.17
CA LEU A 269 -17.25 -26.20 -21.74
C LEU A 269 -18.27 -27.33 -21.66
N LEU A 270 -19.43 -27.07 -21.04
CA LEU A 270 -20.50 -28.05 -20.89
C LEU A 270 -21.08 -28.47 -22.24
N ASP A 271 -21.31 -27.53 -23.15
CA ASP A 271 -21.80 -27.79 -24.51
C ASP A 271 -20.83 -28.68 -25.31
N ASN A 272 -19.54 -28.61 -24.99
CA ASN A 272 -18.51 -29.47 -25.56
C ASN A 272 -18.30 -30.78 -24.78
N GLY A 273 -19.05 -31.07 -23.73
CA GLY A 273 -18.88 -32.28 -22.92
C GLY A 273 -17.63 -32.27 -22.03
N ILE A 274 -17.16 -31.07 -21.66
CA ILE A 274 -16.09 -30.87 -20.68
C ILE A 274 -16.73 -30.41 -19.36
N LYS A 275 -16.58 -31.21 -18.30
CA LYS A 275 -17.06 -30.85 -16.98
C LYS A 275 -15.91 -30.20 -16.19
N PRO A 276 -15.99 -28.89 -15.87
CA PRO A 276 -15.00 -28.29 -14.99
C PRO A 276 -15.10 -28.84 -13.57
N ASP A 277 -13.97 -28.83 -12.85
CA ASP A 277 -13.88 -29.23 -11.45
C ASP A 277 -14.30 -28.10 -10.50
N ILE A 278 -14.08 -26.85 -10.92
CA ILE A 278 -14.42 -25.64 -10.16
C ILE A 278 -15.01 -24.60 -11.11
N VAL A 279 -16.06 -23.93 -10.66
CA VAL A 279 -16.58 -22.70 -11.25
C VAL A 279 -16.21 -21.52 -10.37
N VAL A 280 -15.82 -20.40 -10.96
CA VAL A 280 -15.48 -19.16 -10.26
C VAL A 280 -16.45 -18.06 -10.67
N SER A 281 -17.06 -17.40 -9.68
CA SER A 281 -17.86 -16.18 -9.89
C SER A 281 -17.60 -15.20 -8.76
N LEU A 282 -16.95 -14.08 -9.07
CA LEU A 282 -16.51 -13.10 -8.07
C LEU A 282 -17.30 -11.78 -8.17
N ASP A 283 -17.69 -11.40 -9.38
CA ASP A 283 -18.28 -10.08 -9.68
C ASP A 283 -19.65 -9.90 -8.97
N PRO A 284 -19.86 -8.76 -8.28
CA PRO A 284 -21.09 -8.46 -7.55
C PRO A 284 -22.27 -8.08 -8.46
N GLY A 285 -22.01 -7.72 -9.71
CA GLY A 285 -22.97 -7.12 -10.62
C GLY A 285 -23.88 -8.12 -11.36
N ILE A 286 -25.02 -7.63 -11.84
CA ILE A 286 -26.00 -8.44 -12.60
C ILE A 286 -25.41 -9.08 -13.87
N GLY A 287 -24.33 -8.52 -14.42
CA GLY A 287 -23.59 -9.10 -15.54
C GLY A 287 -23.08 -10.52 -15.24
N ALA A 288 -22.61 -10.76 -14.01
CA ALA A 288 -22.16 -12.08 -13.56
C ALA A 288 -23.29 -13.10 -13.55
N TYR A 289 -24.49 -12.70 -13.12
CA TYR A 289 -25.67 -13.57 -13.13
C TYR A 289 -26.06 -13.93 -14.56
N ASN A 290 -26.09 -12.93 -15.46
CA ASN A 290 -26.51 -13.13 -16.84
C ASN A 290 -25.66 -14.15 -17.61
N VAL A 291 -24.37 -14.29 -17.29
CA VAL A 291 -23.49 -15.23 -17.98
C VAL A 291 -23.60 -16.67 -17.43
N ILE A 292 -24.10 -16.85 -16.22
CA ILE A 292 -24.16 -18.17 -15.55
C ILE A 292 -25.59 -18.71 -15.36
N LYS A 293 -26.63 -17.87 -15.49
CA LYS A 293 -28.03 -18.19 -15.15
C LYS A 293 -28.57 -19.49 -15.77
N ASP A 294 -28.13 -19.85 -16.98
CA ASP A 294 -28.55 -21.07 -17.68
C ASP A 294 -27.96 -22.36 -17.06
N ASN A 295 -27.03 -22.24 -16.11
CA ASN A 295 -26.25 -23.34 -15.54
C ASN A 295 -26.23 -23.29 -13.99
N LEU A 296 -27.22 -22.64 -13.36
CA LEU A 296 -27.35 -22.59 -11.90
C LEU A 296 -27.72 -23.95 -11.28
N ASP A 297 -28.31 -24.84 -12.08
CA ASP A 297 -28.70 -26.20 -11.69
C ASP A 297 -27.50 -27.14 -11.49
N LYS A 298 -26.29 -26.75 -11.92
CA LYS A 298 -25.11 -27.61 -11.87
C LYS A 298 -24.58 -27.76 -10.45
N GLU A 299 -24.15 -28.98 -10.13
CA GLU A 299 -23.57 -29.34 -8.82
C GLU A 299 -22.04 -29.25 -8.77
N ILE A 300 -21.44 -28.49 -9.67
CA ILE A 300 -19.99 -28.27 -9.72
C ILE A 300 -19.61 -27.33 -8.56
N PRO A 301 -18.50 -27.54 -7.82
CA PRO A 301 -18.06 -26.59 -6.80
C PRO A 301 -17.95 -25.14 -7.32
N LEU A 302 -18.55 -24.20 -6.58
CA LEU A 302 -18.47 -22.76 -6.85
C LEU A 302 -17.51 -22.08 -5.86
N VAL A 303 -16.46 -21.45 -6.37
CA VAL A 303 -15.61 -20.51 -5.64
C VAL A 303 -16.12 -19.09 -5.89
N THR A 304 -16.34 -18.35 -4.81
CA THR A 304 -16.98 -17.04 -4.86
C THR A 304 -16.54 -16.15 -3.70
N THR A 305 -16.94 -14.88 -3.70
CA THR A 305 -16.70 -13.98 -2.56
C THR A 305 -17.96 -13.74 -1.74
N VAL A 306 -17.78 -13.27 -0.52
CA VAL A 306 -18.88 -12.89 0.38
C VAL A 306 -19.79 -11.77 -0.19
N ILE A 307 -19.27 -10.95 -1.11
CA ILE A 307 -19.96 -9.82 -1.75
C ILE A 307 -20.43 -10.09 -3.19
N SER A 308 -20.20 -11.30 -3.71
CA SER A 308 -20.58 -11.67 -5.08
C SER A 308 -22.11 -11.64 -5.29
N GLN A 309 -22.54 -11.57 -6.55
CA GLN A 309 -23.96 -11.38 -6.90
C GLN A 309 -24.85 -12.42 -6.17
N SER A 310 -25.78 -11.90 -5.36
CA SER A 310 -26.55 -12.68 -4.39
C SER A 310 -27.54 -13.72 -4.94
N ASP A 311 -28.08 -13.51 -6.14
CA ASP A 311 -28.95 -14.47 -6.84
C ASP A 311 -28.15 -15.68 -7.32
N ILE A 312 -26.90 -15.51 -7.80
CA ILE A 312 -25.99 -16.64 -8.08
C ILE A 312 -25.78 -17.45 -6.81
N ILE A 313 -25.43 -16.78 -5.71
CA ILE A 313 -25.17 -17.43 -4.42
C ILE A 313 -26.40 -18.19 -3.93
N ARG A 314 -27.60 -17.63 -4.08
CA ARG A 314 -28.84 -18.25 -3.62
C ARG A 314 -29.26 -19.44 -4.48
N GLU A 315 -29.12 -19.34 -5.80
CA GLU A 315 -29.75 -20.27 -6.75
C GLU A 315 -28.81 -21.38 -7.22
N TYR A 316 -27.49 -21.16 -7.15
CA TYR A 316 -26.51 -22.16 -7.58
C TYR A 316 -26.53 -23.40 -6.67
N ARG A 317 -26.69 -24.59 -7.25
CA ARG A 317 -26.87 -25.86 -6.51
C ARG A 317 -25.57 -26.48 -5.99
N GLY A 318 -24.44 -26.23 -6.66
CA GLY A 318 -23.15 -26.77 -6.26
C GLY A 318 -22.66 -26.26 -4.91
N LYS A 319 -21.71 -27.00 -4.31
CA LYS A 319 -21.07 -26.63 -3.03
C LYS A 319 -20.34 -25.29 -3.20
N LYS A 320 -20.58 -24.35 -2.29
CA LYS A 320 -20.02 -23.00 -2.32
C LYS A 320 -18.82 -22.89 -1.38
N TYR A 321 -17.75 -22.27 -1.87
CA TYR A 321 -16.54 -21.95 -1.14
C TYR A 321 -16.36 -20.43 -1.17
N PHE A 322 -16.45 -19.80 0.00
CA PHE A 322 -16.43 -18.35 0.14
C PHE A 322 -15.04 -17.85 0.50
N SER A 323 -14.57 -16.87 -0.26
CA SER A 323 -13.47 -15.99 0.10
C SER A 323 -14.02 -14.70 0.68
N ASN A 324 -13.45 -14.25 1.79
CA ASN A 324 -13.69 -12.91 2.30
C ASN A 324 -13.00 -11.86 1.43
N VAL A 325 -13.33 -10.58 1.66
CA VAL A 325 -12.63 -9.42 1.06
C VAL A 325 -12.01 -8.57 2.16
N LEU A 326 -11.00 -7.78 1.82
CA LEU A 326 -10.19 -7.06 2.81
C LEU A 326 -11.06 -6.08 3.62
N GLU A 327 -11.93 -5.37 2.93
CA GLU A 327 -12.79 -4.29 3.44
C GLU A 327 -13.86 -4.81 4.40
N SER A 328 -14.31 -6.05 4.24
CA SER A 328 -15.37 -6.65 5.07
C SER A 328 -14.87 -7.75 6.01
N LYS A 329 -13.56 -8.00 6.11
CA LYS A 329 -13.03 -9.19 6.78
C LYS A 329 -13.53 -9.32 8.21
N GLU A 330 -13.33 -8.27 9.01
CA GLU A 330 -13.69 -8.24 10.42
C GLU A 330 -15.20 -8.30 10.63
N LEU A 331 -15.95 -7.51 9.86
CA LEU A 331 -17.41 -7.49 9.92
C LEU A 331 -18.01 -8.87 9.60
N VAL A 332 -17.54 -9.52 8.54
CA VAL A 332 -18.02 -10.85 8.17
C VAL A 332 -17.71 -11.85 9.26
N ASN A 333 -16.46 -11.88 9.75
CA ASN A 333 -16.06 -12.80 10.80
C ASN A 333 -16.91 -12.63 12.07
N TYR A 334 -17.23 -11.38 12.42
CA TYR A 334 -18.14 -11.05 13.51
C TYR A 334 -19.57 -11.57 13.24
N LEU A 335 -20.15 -11.25 12.07
CA LEU A 335 -21.52 -11.62 11.72
C LEU A 335 -21.73 -13.14 11.61
N VAL A 336 -20.73 -13.89 11.12
CA VAL A 336 -20.84 -15.35 10.95
C VAL A 336 -20.25 -16.15 12.12
N CYS A 337 -19.68 -15.48 13.12
CA CYS A 337 -19.06 -16.09 14.29
C CYS A 337 -17.99 -17.15 13.95
N LYS A 338 -17.26 -16.96 12.85
CA LYS A 338 -16.15 -17.83 12.41
C LYS A 338 -15.19 -17.03 11.53
N GLU A 339 -13.93 -17.44 11.48
CA GLU A 339 -13.00 -16.88 10.51
C GLU A 339 -13.31 -17.42 9.10
N VAL A 340 -13.51 -16.51 8.16
CA VAL A 340 -13.58 -16.78 6.72
C VAL A 340 -12.31 -16.27 6.07
N ASP A 341 -11.54 -17.17 5.47
CA ASP A 341 -10.27 -16.84 4.82
C ASP A 341 -10.47 -16.04 3.52
N ARG A 342 -9.41 -15.42 3.02
CA ARG A 342 -9.43 -14.63 1.77
C ARG A 342 -8.40 -15.14 0.78
N ILE A 343 -8.76 -15.08 -0.51
CA ILE A 343 -7.78 -15.17 -1.60
C ILE A 343 -7.01 -13.85 -1.63
N PRO A 344 -5.66 -13.86 -1.60
CA PRO A 344 -4.87 -12.65 -1.77
C PRO A 344 -5.20 -12.01 -3.12
N GLN A 345 -5.61 -10.74 -3.12
CA GLN A 345 -5.74 -9.95 -4.34
C GLN A 345 -4.49 -9.08 -4.48
N GLY A 346 -3.84 -9.13 -5.65
CA GLY A 346 -2.83 -8.12 -6.03
C GLY A 346 -1.36 -8.46 -5.80
N ASP A 347 -0.94 -9.73 -5.81
CA ASP A 347 0.49 -10.04 -5.90
C ASP A 347 0.78 -11.05 -7.03
N PRO A 348 1.17 -10.57 -8.23
CA PRO A 348 1.67 -11.43 -9.30
C PRO A 348 2.83 -12.33 -8.86
N LEU A 349 3.53 -12.00 -7.76
CA LEU A 349 4.67 -12.75 -7.26
C LEU A 349 4.31 -13.85 -6.24
N GLN A 350 3.12 -13.85 -5.64
CA GLN A 350 2.74 -14.89 -4.66
C GLN A 350 1.90 -16.03 -5.23
N THR A 351 1.46 -15.98 -6.49
CA THR A 351 0.62 -17.04 -7.06
C THR A 351 1.43 -18.21 -7.66
N CYS A 352 2.75 -18.24 -7.43
CA CYS A 352 3.67 -19.28 -7.92
C CYS A 352 4.66 -19.79 -6.85
N LEU A 353 4.25 -19.88 -5.57
CA LEU A 353 5.00 -20.62 -4.55
C LEU A 353 4.14 -21.69 -3.87
#